data_AF-A0A2C9JFA7-F1
#
_entry.id   AF-A0A2C9JFA7-F1
#
_cell.length_a   1.000
_cell.length_b   1.000
_cell.length_c   1.000
_cell.angle_alpha   90.00
_cell.angle_beta   90.00
_cell.angle_gamma   90.00
#
_symmetry.space_group_name_H-M   'P 1'
#
loop_
_entity.id
_entity.type
_entity.pdbx_description
1 polymer ?
#
loop_
_entity_poly.entity_id
_entity_poly.type
_entity_poly.pdbx_seq_one_letter_code
_entity_poly.pdbx_strand_id
1 'polypeptide(L)'
;MENVFENLRINYSEFHKDLSKFIEQLPGNYRAGVQAQLYNIKVLPTVLSPSDLNRDEVESVLKKLNYVLKVAEKVLDKIYSFMKRNDWFDDQKVKLQWWISLVKMSANIVKQDTENNGLIRRNSSGNGGFTKGLQNTEKGTQMKQKEIILDGLLKVLDSK
;
A
#
# COMPACT_ATOMS: atom_id res chain seq x y z
N MET A 1 -12.97 9.82 -16.88
CA MET A 1 -12.40 9.80 -15.52
C MET A 1 -13.02 8.74 -14.60
N GLU A 2 -14.34 8.60 -14.50
CA GLU A 2 -14.99 7.68 -13.52
C GLU A 2 -14.55 6.22 -13.68
N ASN A 3 -14.50 5.72 -14.91
CA ASN A 3 -14.08 4.34 -15.20
C ASN A 3 -12.61 4.05 -14.87
N VAL A 4 -11.72 5.05 -14.88
CA VAL A 4 -10.26 4.83 -14.68
C VAL A 4 -9.92 4.75 -13.19
N PHE A 5 -10.47 5.67 -12.39
CA PHE A 5 -10.26 5.65 -10.94
C PHE A 5 -10.98 4.45 -10.30
N GLU A 6 -12.14 4.06 -10.84
CA GLU A 6 -12.85 2.86 -10.36
C GLU A 6 -12.06 1.58 -10.64
N ASN A 7 -11.39 1.45 -11.79
CA ASN A 7 -10.50 0.32 -12.06
C ASN A 7 -9.34 0.23 -11.04
N LEU A 8 -8.75 1.38 -10.66
CA LEU A 8 -7.74 1.41 -9.61
C LEU A 8 -8.34 0.94 -8.27
N ARG A 9 -9.54 1.39 -7.94
CA ARG A 9 -10.24 1.01 -6.70
C ARG A 9 -10.54 -0.48 -6.65
N ILE A 10 -11.03 -1.06 -7.72
CA ILE A 10 -11.33 -2.50 -7.82
C ILE A 10 -10.03 -3.31 -7.66
N ASN A 11 -9.01 -3.00 -8.45
CA ASN A 11 -7.73 -3.73 -8.40
C ASN A 11 -7.06 -3.61 -7.04
N TYR A 12 -7.09 -2.42 -6.42
CA TYR A 12 -6.55 -2.23 -5.09
C TYR A 12 -7.36 -2.97 -4.01
N SER A 13 -8.68 -3.05 -4.15
CA SER A 13 -9.53 -3.76 -3.21
C SER A 13 -9.23 -5.26 -3.19
N GLU A 14 -9.08 -5.88 -4.37
CA GLU A 14 -8.72 -7.30 -4.45
C GLU A 14 -7.28 -7.55 -3.97
N PHE A 15 -6.32 -6.69 -4.33
CA PHE A 15 -4.98 -6.74 -3.76
C PHE A 15 -5.00 -6.66 -2.23
N HIS A 16 -5.72 -5.68 -1.66
CA HIS A 16 -5.80 -5.45 -0.22
C HIS A 16 -6.39 -6.65 0.53
N LYS A 17 -7.45 -7.25 -0.02
CA LYS A 17 -8.08 -8.47 0.50
C LYS A 17 -7.11 -9.65 0.53
N ASP A 18 -6.40 -9.89 -0.57
CA ASP A 18 -5.43 -10.99 -0.63
C ASP A 18 -4.19 -10.72 0.25
N LEU A 19 -3.72 -9.47 0.30
CA LEU A 19 -2.65 -9.05 1.19
C LEU A 19 -3.03 -9.27 2.66
N SER A 20 -4.25 -8.91 3.04
CA SER A 20 -4.75 -9.07 4.40
C SER A 20 -4.79 -10.54 4.81
N LYS A 21 -5.31 -11.42 3.93
CA LYS A 21 -5.32 -12.88 4.16
C LYS A 21 -3.91 -13.46 4.27
N PHE A 22 -3.00 -13.05 3.38
CA PHE A 22 -1.60 -13.46 3.44
C PHE A 22 -0.98 -13.11 4.79
N ILE A 23 -1.15 -11.86 5.24
CA ILE A 23 -0.60 -11.36 6.49
C ILE A 23 -1.19 -12.04 7.72
N GLU A 24 -2.48 -12.36 7.70
CA GLU A 24 -3.14 -13.10 8.78
C GLU A 24 -2.56 -14.52 8.94
N GLN A 25 -2.28 -15.19 7.82
CA GLN A 25 -1.73 -16.56 7.82
C GLN A 25 -0.22 -16.61 8.04
N LEU A 26 0.49 -15.51 7.79
CA LEU A 26 1.95 -15.45 7.80
C LEU A 26 2.58 -15.84 9.15
N PRO A 27 2.08 -15.39 10.32
CA PRO A 27 2.56 -15.86 11.64
C PRO A 27 2.56 -17.37 11.81
N GLY A 28 1.53 -18.04 11.30
CA GLY A 28 1.41 -19.49 11.35
C GLY A 28 2.46 -20.21 10.51
N ASN A 29 3.13 -19.52 9.58
CA ASN A 29 4.12 -20.07 8.66
C ASN A 29 5.57 -19.69 9.02
N TYR A 30 5.80 -18.85 10.04
CA TYR A 30 7.14 -18.55 10.52
C TYR A 30 7.84 -19.78 11.13
N ARG A 31 9.17 -19.82 10.99
CA ARG A 31 10.02 -20.72 11.79
C ARG A 31 9.96 -20.34 13.27
N ALA A 32 10.28 -21.27 14.16
CA ALA A 32 10.38 -20.97 15.58
C ALA A 32 11.49 -19.93 15.85
N GLY A 33 11.27 -19.02 16.81
CA GLY A 33 12.26 -18.03 17.22
C GLY A 33 12.43 -16.83 16.27
N VAL A 34 11.45 -16.56 15.39
CA VAL A 34 11.46 -15.34 14.58
C VAL A 34 11.39 -14.08 15.44
N GLN A 35 12.05 -13.02 14.96
CA GLN A 35 12.09 -11.73 15.65
C GLN A 35 10.69 -11.11 15.76
N ALA A 36 10.36 -10.54 16.91
CA ALA A 36 9.03 -9.96 17.19
C ALA A 36 8.63 -8.86 16.19
N GLN A 37 9.62 -8.15 15.63
CA GLN A 37 9.43 -7.12 14.62
C GLN A 37 8.81 -7.65 13.33
N LEU A 38 8.95 -8.95 13.00
CA LEU A 38 8.29 -9.53 11.82
C LEU A 38 6.76 -9.55 11.96
N TYR A 39 6.23 -9.50 13.17
CA TYR A 39 4.78 -9.42 13.41
C TYR A 39 4.22 -8.01 13.17
N ASN A 40 5.08 -7.01 13.02
CA ASN A 40 4.67 -5.64 12.68
C ASN A 40 4.12 -5.51 11.25
N ILE A 41 4.34 -6.53 10.41
CA ILE A 41 3.76 -6.63 9.08
C ILE A 41 2.22 -6.49 9.07
N LYS A 42 1.54 -6.83 10.17
CA LYS A 42 0.10 -6.62 10.36
C LYS A 42 -0.36 -5.17 10.16
N VAL A 43 0.55 -4.21 10.27
CA VAL A 43 0.26 -2.79 10.05
C VAL A 43 0.12 -2.45 8.58
N LEU A 44 0.77 -3.18 7.68
CA LEU A 44 0.80 -2.90 6.24
C LEU A 44 -0.59 -2.69 5.60
N PRO A 45 -1.59 -3.57 5.77
CA PRO A 45 -2.91 -3.39 5.16
C PRO A 45 -3.69 -2.23 5.79
N THR A 46 -3.29 -1.74 6.96
CA THR A 46 -3.94 -0.60 7.62
C THR A 46 -3.43 0.74 7.12
N VAL A 47 -2.34 0.78 6.35
CA VAL A 47 -1.72 2.03 5.86
C VAL A 47 -2.66 2.77 4.91
N LEU A 48 -3.34 2.03 4.05
CA LEU A 48 -4.30 2.56 3.09
C LEU A 48 -5.43 1.54 2.96
N SER A 49 -6.63 1.92 3.39
CA SER A 49 -7.82 1.07 3.21
C SER A 49 -8.42 1.34 1.83
N PRO A 50 -9.12 0.39 1.20
CA PRO A 50 -9.79 0.65 -0.07
C PRO A 50 -10.81 1.80 -0.01
N SER A 51 -11.42 2.03 1.16
CA SER A 51 -12.30 3.18 1.43
C SER A 51 -11.58 4.52 1.45
N ASP A 52 -10.26 4.54 1.63
CA ASP A 52 -9.43 5.75 1.66
C ASP A 52 -9.02 6.21 0.25
N LEU A 53 -9.36 5.44 -0.79
CA LEU A 53 -9.15 5.81 -2.19
C LEU A 53 -10.16 6.91 -2.59
N ASN A 54 -9.80 8.17 -2.36
CA ASN A 54 -10.59 9.33 -2.75
C ASN A 54 -10.06 9.96 -4.04
N ARG A 55 -10.96 10.17 -5.02
CA ARG A 55 -10.67 10.80 -6.30
C ARG A 55 -10.32 12.29 -6.17
N ASP A 56 -10.74 12.97 -5.12
CA ASP A 56 -10.39 14.39 -4.91
C ASP A 56 -8.96 14.57 -4.39
N GLU A 57 -8.31 13.49 -3.94
CA GLU A 57 -6.97 13.50 -3.35
C GLU A 57 -6.01 12.55 -4.09
N VAL A 58 -6.11 12.49 -5.42
CA VAL A 58 -5.37 11.53 -6.27
C VAL A 58 -3.88 11.48 -5.95
N GLU A 59 -3.19 12.63 -5.88
CA GLU A 59 -1.74 12.67 -5.65
C GLU A 59 -1.35 12.04 -4.29
N SER A 60 -2.10 12.36 -3.24
CA SER A 60 -1.91 11.80 -1.90
C SER A 60 -2.17 10.29 -1.87
N VAL A 61 -3.25 9.86 -2.54
CA VAL A 61 -3.63 8.45 -2.69
C VAL A 61 -2.53 7.68 -3.42
N LEU A 62 -2.05 8.16 -4.57
CA LEU A 62 -1.01 7.50 -5.35
C LEU A 62 0.30 7.40 -4.57
N LYS A 63 0.67 8.43 -3.79
CA LYS A 63 1.86 8.38 -2.93
C LYS A 63 1.75 7.29 -1.87
N LYS A 64 0.63 7.21 -1.14
CA LYS A 64 0.40 6.17 -0.13
C LYS A 64 0.34 4.78 -0.75
N LEU A 65 -0.32 4.65 -1.88
CA LEU A 65 -0.42 3.41 -2.65
C LEU A 65 0.97 2.89 -3.02
N ASN A 66 1.81 3.74 -3.62
CA ASN A 66 3.18 3.38 -3.98
C ASN A 66 4.01 2.93 -2.78
N TYR A 67 3.82 3.57 -1.62
CA TYR A 67 4.47 3.16 -0.38
C TYR A 67 4.03 1.75 0.05
N VAL A 68 2.72 1.47 0.09
CA VAL A 68 2.19 0.14 0.42
C VAL A 68 2.74 -0.94 -0.52
N LEU A 69 2.72 -0.69 -1.83
CA LEU A 69 3.22 -1.64 -2.83
C LEU A 69 4.71 -1.91 -2.64
N LYS A 70 5.53 -0.86 -2.43
CA LYS A 70 6.97 -1.00 -2.19
C LYS A 70 7.28 -1.83 -0.95
N VAL A 71 6.55 -1.60 0.14
CA VAL A 71 6.72 -2.39 1.38
C VAL A 71 6.27 -3.83 1.17
N ALA A 72 5.16 -4.06 0.47
CA ALA A 72 4.68 -5.39 0.14
C ALA A 72 5.69 -6.18 -0.72
N GLU A 73 6.23 -5.58 -1.78
CA GLU A 73 7.27 -6.20 -2.62
C GLU A 73 8.49 -6.60 -1.78
N LYS A 74 8.98 -5.68 -0.95
CA LYS A 74 10.14 -5.94 -0.10
C LYS A 74 9.89 -7.07 0.91
N VAL A 75 8.69 -7.12 1.48
CA VAL A 75 8.24 -8.24 2.31
C VAL A 75 8.29 -9.54 1.52
N LEU A 76 7.68 -9.60 0.33
CA LEU A 76 7.63 -10.81 -0.50
C LEU A 76 9.01 -11.29 -0.96
N ASP A 77 9.98 -10.39 -1.06
CA ASP A 77 11.35 -10.73 -1.44
C ASP A 77 12.19 -11.25 -0.28
N LYS A 78 12.02 -10.66 0.91
CA LYS A 78 12.92 -10.93 2.04
C LYS A 78 12.36 -11.88 3.08
N ILE A 79 11.04 -12.03 3.19
CA ILE A 79 10.46 -12.78 4.29
C ILE A 79 10.62 -14.30 4.15
N TYR A 80 10.97 -14.77 2.93
CA TYR A 80 11.18 -16.18 2.61
C TYR A 80 12.16 -16.88 3.57
N SER A 81 13.25 -16.23 3.96
CA SER A 81 14.26 -16.82 4.87
C SER A 81 13.72 -17.15 6.26
N PHE A 82 12.57 -16.59 6.63
CA PHE A 82 11.90 -16.79 7.91
C PHE A 82 10.74 -17.80 7.83
N MET A 83 10.46 -18.36 6.64
CA MET A 83 9.34 -19.27 6.39
C MET A 83 9.71 -20.73 6.65
N LYS A 84 8.74 -21.48 7.19
CA LYS A 84 8.85 -22.94 7.40
C LYS A 84 8.27 -23.76 6.23
N ARG A 85 7.33 -23.18 5.46
CA ARG A 85 6.66 -23.79 4.29
C ARG A 85 6.91 -22.92 3.08
N ASN A 86 7.69 -23.42 2.13
CA ASN A 86 8.10 -22.66 0.96
C ASN A 86 7.00 -22.64 -0.11
N ASP A 87 6.37 -23.78 -0.40
CA ASP A 87 5.36 -23.91 -1.46
C ASP A 87 4.16 -22.96 -1.27
N TRP A 88 3.59 -22.92 -0.06
CA TRP A 88 2.51 -21.98 0.27
C TRP A 88 2.95 -20.53 0.06
N PHE A 89 4.18 -20.19 0.47
CA PHE A 89 4.67 -18.83 0.32
C PHE A 89 4.90 -18.48 -1.15
N ASP A 90 5.43 -19.39 -1.95
CA ASP A 90 5.68 -19.20 -3.37
C ASP A 90 4.37 -18.94 -4.13
N ASP A 91 3.31 -19.71 -3.83
CA ASP A 91 1.96 -19.48 -4.37
C ASP A 91 1.42 -18.08 -4.01
N GLN A 92 1.54 -17.68 -2.72
CA GLN A 92 1.10 -16.37 -2.28
C GLN A 92 1.93 -15.24 -2.91
N LYS A 93 3.25 -15.45 -3.07
CA LYS A 93 4.16 -14.49 -3.69
C LYS A 93 3.78 -14.23 -5.13
N VAL A 94 3.57 -15.27 -5.94
CA VAL A 94 3.15 -15.13 -7.35
C VAL A 94 1.82 -14.37 -7.43
N LYS A 95 0.84 -14.76 -6.62
CA LYS A 95 -0.48 -14.11 -6.59
C LYS A 95 -0.39 -12.62 -6.24
N LEU A 96 0.34 -12.27 -5.19
CA LEU A 96 0.47 -10.89 -4.75
C LEU A 96 1.33 -10.04 -5.69
N GLN A 97 2.37 -10.60 -6.31
CA GLN A 97 3.17 -9.91 -7.33
C GLN A 97 2.33 -9.60 -8.59
N TRP A 98 1.45 -10.51 -8.99
CA TRP A 98 0.50 -10.26 -10.07
C TRP A 98 -0.44 -9.10 -9.73
N TRP A 99 -1.02 -9.08 -8.52
CA TRP A 99 -1.85 -7.97 -8.06
C TRP A 99 -1.08 -6.64 -7.99
N ILE A 100 0.14 -6.65 -7.46
CA ILE A 100 1.00 -5.46 -7.41
C ILE A 100 1.21 -4.90 -8.82
N SER A 101 1.41 -5.77 -9.81
CA SER A 101 1.57 -5.37 -11.22
C SER A 101 0.30 -4.70 -11.77
N LEU A 102 -0.88 -5.28 -11.52
CA LEU A 102 -2.16 -4.70 -11.93
C LEU A 102 -2.44 -3.36 -11.26
N VAL A 103 -2.19 -3.24 -9.95
CA VAL A 103 -2.38 -2.00 -9.22
C VAL A 103 -1.42 -0.91 -9.74
N LYS A 104 -0.15 -1.24 -9.99
CA LYS A 104 0.82 -0.30 -10.61
C LYS A 104 0.35 0.15 -11.98
N MET A 105 -0.15 -0.76 -12.82
CA MET A 105 -0.69 -0.41 -14.13
C MET A 105 -1.87 0.56 -14.02
N SER A 106 -2.88 0.26 -13.19
CA SER A 106 -4.01 1.17 -12.99
C SER A 106 -3.62 2.52 -12.38
N ALA A 107 -2.68 2.52 -11.44
CA ALA A 107 -2.14 3.74 -10.83
C ALA A 107 -1.45 4.63 -11.86
N ASN A 108 -0.68 4.04 -12.79
CA ASN A 108 -0.05 4.76 -13.89
C ASN A 108 -1.07 5.37 -14.85
N ILE A 109 -2.15 4.65 -15.17
CA ILE A 109 -3.23 5.18 -16.01
C ILE A 109 -3.93 6.36 -15.31
N VAL A 110 -4.23 6.25 -14.02
CA VAL A 110 -4.79 7.36 -13.21
C VAL A 110 -3.85 8.56 -13.21
N LYS A 111 -2.54 8.34 -13.05
CA LYS A 111 -1.53 9.40 -13.08
C LYS A 111 -1.52 10.13 -14.43
N GLN A 112 -1.45 9.39 -15.53
CA GLN A 112 -1.45 9.95 -16.90
C GLN A 112 -2.75 10.72 -17.19
N ASP A 113 -3.91 10.17 -16.80
CA ASP A 113 -5.20 10.85 -16.97
C ASP A 113 -5.27 12.15 -16.13
N THR A 114 -4.71 12.13 -14.92
CA THR A 114 -4.66 13.32 -14.04
C THR A 114 -3.73 14.39 -14.61
N GLU A 115 -2.58 14.02 -15.16
CA GLU A 115 -1.63 14.94 -15.80
C GLU A 115 -2.25 15.57 -17.06
N ASN A 116 -2.89 14.77 -17.90
CA ASN A 116 -3.54 15.22 -19.13
C ASN A 116 -4.76 16.14 -18.86
N ASN A 117 -5.61 15.78 -17.89
CA ASN A 117 -6.79 16.59 -17.53
C ASN A 117 -6.45 17.77 -16.61
N GLY A 118 -5.36 17.68 -15.83
CA GLY A 118 -4.87 18.72 -14.93
C GLY A 118 -4.21 19.88 -15.68
N LEU A 119 -3.56 19.62 -16.82
CA LEU A 119 -3.09 20.65 -17.75
C LEU A 119 -4.26 21.49 -18.31
N ILE A 120 -5.44 20.87 -18.52
CA ILE A 120 -6.64 21.57 -18.98
C ILE A 120 -7.28 22.42 -17.86
N ARG A 121 -7.20 21.99 -16.60
CA ARG A 121 -7.78 22.70 -15.44
C ARG A 121 -6.90 23.81 -14.83
N ARG A 122 -5.59 23.84 -15.09
CA ARG A 122 -4.70 24.92 -14.58
C ARG A 122 -4.99 26.30 -15.20
N ASN A 123 -5.71 26.37 -16.31
CA ASN A 123 -6.14 27.64 -16.92
C ASN A 123 -7.41 28.24 -16.28
N SER A 124 -7.93 27.67 -15.20
CA SER A 124 -9.13 28.15 -14.51
C SER A 124 -8.98 28.08 -12.98
N SER A 125 -7.97 28.74 -12.42
CA SER A 125 -7.79 28.81 -10.97
C SER A 125 -8.45 30.06 -10.37
N GLY A 126 -9.60 29.86 -9.73
CA GLY A 126 -10.16 30.74 -8.71
C GLY A 126 -9.89 30.18 -7.31
N ASN A 127 -9.42 31.03 -6.41
CA ASN A 127 -9.04 30.78 -5.02
C ASN A 127 -10.16 30.21 -4.12
N GLY A 128 -9.75 29.47 -3.09
CA GLY A 128 -10.50 29.19 -1.86
C GLY A 128 -10.13 27.82 -1.29
N GLY A 129 -9.89 27.59 0.01
CA GLY A 129 -10.00 28.40 1.21
C GLY A 129 -9.64 27.49 2.40
N PHE A 130 -9.07 28.09 3.43
CA PHE A 130 -8.53 27.46 4.63
C PHE A 130 -9.60 26.79 5.50
N THR A 131 -9.63 25.46 5.61
CA THR A 131 -10.16 24.70 6.78
C THR A 131 -9.75 23.21 6.70
N LYS A 132 -8.45 22.89 6.77
CA LYS A 132 -7.93 21.49 6.80
C LYS A 132 -6.93 21.25 7.95
N GLY A 133 -6.97 22.06 9.01
CA GLY A 133 -5.92 22.07 10.06
C GLY A 133 -5.98 20.91 11.05
N LEU A 134 -7.12 20.64 11.68
CA LEU A 134 -7.16 19.73 12.84
C LEU A 134 -7.23 18.23 12.48
N GLN A 135 -8.07 17.81 11.53
CA GLN A 135 -8.13 16.40 11.11
C GLN A 135 -6.84 15.90 10.43
N ASN A 136 -6.04 16.79 9.85
CA ASN A 136 -4.76 16.44 9.25
C ASN A 136 -3.68 16.12 10.29
N THR A 137 -3.76 16.68 11.50
CA THR A 137 -2.76 16.46 12.55
C THR A 137 -2.85 15.05 13.12
N GLU A 138 -4.06 14.56 13.39
CA GLU A 138 -4.27 13.20 13.93
C GLU A 138 -4.00 12.13 12.89
N LYS A 139 -4.55 12.28 11.66
CA LYS A 139 -4.27 11.34 10.55
C LYS A 139 -2.80 11.33 10.17
N GLY A 140 -2.13 12.49 10.19
CA GLY A 140 -0.69 12.61 9.97
C GLY A 140 0.13 11.92 11.06
N THR A 141 -0.27 12.03 12.32
CA THR A 141 0.40 11.37 13.45
C THR A 141 0.25 9.85 13.38
N GLN A 142 -0.94 9.35 13.09
CA GLN A 142 -1.18 7.91 12.91
C GLN A 142 -0.38 7.33 11.73
N MET A 143 -0.30 8.05 10.61
CA MET A 143 0.47 7.61 9.45
C MET A 143 1.97 7.51 9.78
N LYS A 144 2.54 8.53 10.46
CA LYS A 144 3.94 8.50 10.89
C LYS A 144 4.25 7.33 11.82
N GLN A 145 3.33 6.98 12.73
CA GLN A 145 3.51 5.81 13.60
C GLN A 145 3.53 4.50 12.79
N LYS A 146 2.65 4.37 11.79
CA LYS A 146 2.64 3.20 10.89
C LYS A 146 3.94 3.11 10.08
N GLU A 147 4.46 4.23 9.59
CA GLU A 147 5.76 4.29 8.91
C GLU A 147 6.90 3.84 9.82
N ILE A 148 6.99 4.35 11.05
CA ILE A 148 8.03 3.94 12.02
C ILE A 148 7.99 2.43 12.29
N ILE A 149 6.79 1.87 12.46
CA ILE A 149 6.60 0.43 12.71
C ILE A 149 7.07 -0.39 11.50
N LEU A 150 6.75 0.06 10.28
CA LEU A 150 7.17 -0.59 9.04
C LEU A 150 8.68 -0.42 8.78
N ASP A 151 9.27 0.73 9.12
CA ASP A 151 10.72 0.93 9.02
C ASP A 151 11.48 -0.05 9.94
N GLY A 152 10.96 -0.30 11.14
CA GLY A 152 11.48 -1.33 12.04
C GLY A 152 11.45 -2.73 11.42
N LEU A 153 10.34 -3.07 10.74
CA LEU A 153 10.21 -4.31 9.96
C LEU A 153 11.25 -4.37 8.83
N LEU A 154 11.36 -3.30 8.02
CA LEU A 154 12.25 -3.26 6.87
C LEU A 154 13.73 -3.42 7.28
N LYS A 155 14.15 -2.83 8.41
CA LYS A 155 15.51 -3.02 8.94
C LYS A 155 15.81 -4.49 9.27
N VAL A 156 14.84 -5.21 9.84
CA VAL A 156 15.00 -6.65 10.11
C VAL A 156 15.12 -7.44 8.82
N LEU A 157 14.29 -7.12 7.82
CA LEU A 157 14.35 -7.76 6.50
C LEU A 157 15.66 -7.50 5.75
N ASP A 158 16.31 -6.34 5.97
CA ASP A 158 17.61 -6.00 5.35
C ASP A 158 18.82 -6.60 6.08
N SER A 159 18.65 -7.05 7.32
CA SER A 159 19.73 -7.67 8.11
C SER A 159 20.06 -9.12 7.72
N LYS A 160 19.39 -9.65 6.70
CA LYS A 160 19.50 -11.00 6.17
C LYS A 160 19.63 -10.99 4.64
#